data_AF-A0A956JJF0-F1
#
_entry.id   AF-A0A956JJF0-F1
#
_cell.length_a   1.000
_cell.length_b   1.000
_cell.length_c   1.000
_cell.angle_alpha   90.00
_cell.angle_beta   90.00
_cell.angle_gamma   90.00
#
_symmetry.space_group_name_H-M   'P 1'
#
loop_
_entity.id
_entity.type
_entity.pdbx_description
1 polymer ?
#
loop_
_entity_poly.entity_id
_entity_poly.type
_entity_poly.pdbx_seq_one_letter_code
_entity_poly.pdbx_strand_id
1 'polypeptide(L)'
;GKALAVLNRERFRHETALRVYQAYATLLLARESVAILEEAWTVIQEARIGVEKDLGMGENPDDEENLDRDPADLTRIELGELEVEERMLEARKIESLALAALWAIAGEAAPPGFDIDEKQLIPDQVLGGMRTIDYYRETAARERPEAKLASGAIEARKAMERLARASFLPDIGLLVTAGYAYSSTADPAMSALYYQDRFNYSGITAALGVLWDIDIHNNIFRLRKARAERRAAEHKREAALLLLGLEVDKAYRELTQAERAIELTAQASKKARQLVVDLQVKETVGGGNMRELQRALTTWAEWRFKHFQAIMQHNVALANLARAVGTPLVAER
;
A
#
# COMPACT_ATOMS: atom_id res chain seq x y z
N GLY A 1 -7.53 14.69 20.51
CA GLY A 1 -6.24 15.19 20.01
C GLY A 1 -5.25 14.06 19.78
N LYS A 2 -4.54 13.62 20.82
CA LYS A 2 -3.44 12.64 20.71
C LYS A 2 -3.83 11.28 20.11
N ALA A 3 -4.92 10.66 20.58
CA ALA A 3 -5.38 9.36 20.05
C ALA A 3 -5.75 9.38 18.55
N LEU A 4 -6.39 10.47 18.09
CA LEU A 4 -6.71 10.68 16.67
C LEU A 4 -5.44 10.80 15.82
N ALA A 5 -4.43 11.53 16.31
CA ALA A 5 -3.14 11.67 15.63
C ALA A 5 -2.38 10.32 15.53
N VAL A 6 -2.44 9.48 16.56
CA VAL A 6 -1.85 8.14 16.55
C VAL A 6 -2.52 7.26 15.50
N LEU A 7 -3.86 7.20 15.46
CA LEU A 7 -4.59 6.39 14.47
C LEU A 7 -4.35 6.87 13.03
N ASN A 8 -4.28 8.19 12.81
CA ASN A 8 -3.92 8.72 11.49
C ASN A 8 -2.49 8.34 11.10
N ARG A 9 -1.54 8.37 12.04
CA ARG A 9 -0.15 7.94 11.78
C ARG A 9 -0.08 6.46 11.43
N GLU A 10 -0.83 5.60 12.10
CA GLU A 10 -0.94 4.17 11.77
C GLU A 10 -1.51 3.95 10.37
N ARG A 11 -2.58 4.67 10.01
CA ARG A 11 -3.13 4.63 8.65
C ARG A 11 -2.10 5.03 7.60
N PHE A 12 -1.40 6.15 7.80
CA PHE A 12 -0.34 6.59 6.88
C PHE A 12 0.79 5.56 6.78
N ARG A 13 1.19 4.93 7.88
CA ARG A 13 2.21 3.88 7.87
C ARG A 13 1.79 2.69 6.99
N HIS A 14 0.55 2.23 7.08
CA HIS A 14 0.07 1.14 6.24
C HIS A 14 -0.03 1.53 4.76
N GLU A 15 -0.44 2.76 4.45
CA GLU A 15 -0.46 3.28 3.08
C GLU A 15 0.96 3.38 2.49
N THR A 16 1.93 3.87 3.27
CA THR A 16 3.33 3.95 2.84
C THR A 16 3.93 2.55 2.65
N ALA A 17 3.71 1.62 3.58
CA ALA A 17 4.19 0.25 3.46
C ALA A 17 3.68 -0.41 2.16
N LEU A 18 2.39 -0.25 1.83
CA LEU A 18 1.83 -0.78 0.58
C LEU A 18 2.54 -0.18 -0.65
N ARG A 19 2.81 1.12 -0.67
CA ARG A 19 3.52 1.77 -1.79
C ARG A 19 4.94 1.28 -1.94
N VAL A 20 5.66 1.08 -0.82
CA VAL A 20 7.01 0.48 -0.83
C VAL A 20 6.95 -0.91 -1.46
N TYR A 21 6.02 -1.76 -1.00
CA TYR A 21 5.84 -3.11 -1.55
C TYR A 21 5.53 -3.10 -3.05
N GLN A 22 4.67 -2.18 -3.51
CA GLN A 22 4.34 -2.06 -4.93
C GLN A 22 5.55 -1.65 -5.77
N ALA A 23 6.32 -0.64 -5.32
CA ALA A 23 7.51 -0.20 -6.02
C ALA A 23 8.59 -1.29 -6.05
N TYR A 24 8.80 -1.97 -4.91
CA TYR A 24 9.71 -3.10 -4.76
C TYR A 24 9.35 -4.27 -5.70
N ALA A 25 8.08 -4.69 -5.71
CA ALA A 25 7.65 -5.80 -6.56
C ALA A 25 7.66 -5.44 -8.06
N THR A 26 7.42 -4.17 -8.40
CA THR A 26 7.55 -3.66 -9.77
C THR A 26 9.01 -3.67 -10.24
N LEU A 27 9.94 -3.26 -9.38
CA LEU A 27 11.38 -3.31 -9.68
C LEU A 27 11.83 -4.74 -10.00
N LEU A 28 11.46 -5.70 -9.15
CA LEU A 28 11.78 -7.10 -9.38
C LEU A 28 11.13 -7.66 -10.65
N LEU A 29 9.86 -7.31 -10.93
CA LEU A 29 9.21 -7.73 -12.18
C LEU A 29 9.92 -7.20 -13.42
N ALA A 30 10.40 -5.95 -13.38
CA ALA A 30 11.16 -5.36 -14.49
C ALA A 30 12.47 -6.12 -14.72
N ARG A 31 13.19 -6.47 -13.64
CA ARG A 31 14.41 -7.30 -13.72
C ARG A 31 14.16 -8.67 -14.29
N GLU A 32 13.11 -9.35 -13.84
CA GLU A 32 12.70 -10.64 -14.41
C GLU A 32 12.32 -10.51 -15.89
N SER A 33 11.71 -9.38 -16.29
CA SER A 33 11.38 -9.12 -17.69
C SER A 33 12.63 -8.97 -18.56
N VAL A 34 13.67 -8.29 -18.05
CA VAL A 34 14.97 -8.22 -18.73
C VAL A 34 15.58 -9.62 -18.85
N ALA A 35 15.57 -10.43 -17.80
CA ALA A 35 16.12 -11.79 -17.82
C ALA A 35 15.40 -12.72 -18.82
N ILE A 36 14.07 -12.60 -18.96
CA ILE A 36 13.30 -13.35 -19.97
C ILE A 36 13.73 -12.97 -21.38
N LEU A 37 13.90 -11.67 -21.63
CA LEU A 37 14.29 -11.15 -22.93
C LEU A 37 15.74 -11.52 -23.28
N GLU A 38 16.64 -11.57 -22.30
CA GLU A 38 18.01 -12.06 -22.47
C GLU A 38 18.02 -13.54 -22.88
N GLU A 39 17.21 -14.40 -22.25
CA GLU A 39 17.09 -15.80 -22.67
C GLU A 39 16.44 -15.92 -24.07
N ALA A 40 15.45 -15.07 -24.40
CA ALA A 40 14.88 -15.03 -25.75
C ALA A 40 15.91 -14.61 -26.80
N TRP A 41 16.75 -13.62 -26.47
CA TRP A 41 17.85 -13.16 -27.32
C TRP A 41 18.82 -14.31 -27.62
N THR A 42 19.22 -15.09 -26.62
CA THR A 42 20.09 -16.26 -26.82
C THR A 42 19.48 -17.26 -27.83
N VAL A 43 18.19 -17.56 -27.72
CA VAL A 43 17.51 -18.46 -28.66
C VAL A 43 17.51 -17.89 -30.09
N ILE A 44 17.30 -16.58 -30.24
CA ILE A 44 17.33 -15.91 -31.54
C ILE A 44 18.74 -15.94 -32.15
N GLN A 45 19.78 -15.70 -31.35
CA GLN A 45 21.17 -15.78 -31.81
C GLN A 45 21.56 -17.20 -32.25
N GLU A 46 21.13 -18.22 -31.51
CA GLU A 46 21.37 -19.61 -31.90
C GLU A 46 20.65 -19.96 -33.21
N ALA A 47 19.42 -19.48 -33.40
CA ALA A 47 18.69 -19.65 -34.67
C ALA A 47 19.38 -18.92 -35.83
N ARG A 48 19.95 -17.73 -35.57
CA ARG A 48 20.69 -16.94 -36.56
C ARG A 48 21.88 -17.68 -37.12
N ILE A 49 22.71 -18.24 -36.23
CA ILE A 49 23.88 -19.02 -36.63
C ILE A 49 23.46 -20.19 -37.52
N GLY A 50 22.34 -20.87 -37.19
CA GLY A 50 21.78 -21.94 -38.01
C GLY A 50 21.32 -21.47 -39.39
N VAL A 51 20.56 -20.38 -39.46
CA VAL A 51 20.08 -19.79 -40.72
C VAL A 51 21.23 -19.32 -41.61
N GLU A 52 22.22 -18.61 -41.04
CA GLU A 52 23.39 -18.12 -41.79
C GLU A 52 24.19 -19.29 -42.36
N LYS A 53 24.37 -20.37 -41.57
CA LYS A 53 24.98 -21.61 -42.05
C LYS A 53 24.20 -22.22 -43.22
N ASP A 54 22.89 -22.40 -43.08
CA ASP A 54 22.03 -22.98 -44.12
C ASP A 54 22.01 -22.16 -45.42
N LEU A 55 22.22 -20.85 -45.33
CA LEU A 55 22.29 -19.94 -46.49
C LEU A 55 23.70 -19.84 -47.09
N GLY A 56 24.66 -20.68 -46.67
CA GLY A 56 26.04 -20.62 -47.15
C GLY A 56 26.81 -19.37 -46.70
N MET A 57 26.32 -18.68 -45.66
CA MET A 57 26.95 -17.51 -45.04
C MET A 57 27.72 -17.89 -43.76
N GLY A 58 27.81 -19.18 -43.46
CA GLY A 58 28.55 -19.70 -42.31
C GLY A 58 30.06 -19.43 -42.39
N GLU A 59 30.72 -19.40 -41.24
CA GLU A 59 32.17 -19.18 -41.16
C GLU A 59 32.99 -20.37 -41.70
N ASN A 60 32.40 -21.56 -41.78
CA ASN A 60 33.09 -22.77 -42.17
C ASN A 60 32.90 -23.05 -43.68
N PRO A 61 33.97 -23.07 -44.49
CA PRO A 61 33.88 -23.25 -45.94
C PRO A 61 33.37 -24.64 -46.38
N ASP A 62 33.28 -25.59 -45.45
CA ASP A 62 32.72 -26.92 -45.67
C ASP A 62 31.20 -26.99 -45.40
N ASP A 63 30.57 -25.88 -44.98
CA ASP A 63 29.13 -25.85 -44.74
C ASP A 63 28.37 -25.89 -46.08
N GLU A 64 27.60 -26.97 -46.29
CA GLU A 64 26.75 -27.11 -47.47
C GLU A 64 25.53 -26.19 -47.38
N GLU A 65 25.30 -25.39 -48.43
CA GLU A 65 24.11 -24.56 -48.57
C GLU A 65 22.85 -25.44 -48.67
N ASN A 66 21.89 -25.19 -47.78
CA ASN A 66 20.58 -25.82 -47.80
C ASN A 66 19.66 -25.03 -48.75
N LEU A 67 19.54 -25.51 -49.98
CA LEU A 67 18.72 -24.89 -51.04
C LEU A 67 17.23 -24.77 -50.70
N ASP A 68 16.73 -25.54 -49.73
CA ASP A 68 15.33 -25.50 -49.30
C ASP A 68 15.07 -24.41 -48.24
N ARG A 69 16.11 -23.72 -47.75
CA ARG A 69 16.01 -22.65 -46.75
C ARG A 69 15.41 -21.37 -47.35
N ASP A 70 14.46 -20.76 -46.65
CA ASP A 70 13.88 -19.46 -47.05
C ASP A 70 14.85 -18.31 -46.71
N PRO A 71 15.39 -17.55 -47.68
CA PRO A 71 16.25 -16.41 -47.40
C PRO A 71 15.59 -15.33 -46.54
N ALA A 72 14.25 -15.27 -46.52
CA ALA A 72 13.51 -14.35 -45.66
C ALA A 72 13.58 -14.71 -44.16
N ASP A 73 14.05 -15.91 -43.80
CA ASP A 73 14.26 -16.29 -42.39
C ASP A 73 15.28 -15.40 -41.70
N LEU A 74 16.35 -14.98 -42.41
CA LEU A 74 17.33 -14.05 -41.86
C LEU A 74 16.70 -12.70 -41.52
N THR A 75 15.90 -12.13 -42.43
CA THR A 75 15.17 -10.89 -42.17
C THR A 75 14.17 -11.04 -41.02
N ARG A 76 13.54 -12.22 -40.84
CA ARG A 76 12.64 -12.48 -39.69
C ARG A 76 13.41 -12.49 -38.38
N ILE A 77 14.61 -13.05 -38.37
CA ILE A 77 15.52 -13.03 -37.22
C ILE A 77 15.91 -11.60 -36.87
N GLU A 78 16.38 -10.82 -37.84
CA GLU A 78 16.76 -9.41 -37.64
C GLU A 78 15.60 -8.59 -37.05
N LEU A 79 14.38 -8.79 -37.56
CA LEU A 79 13.18 -8.15 -36.99
C LEU A 79 12.89 -8.61 -35.56
N GLY A 80 13.09 -9.88 -35.26
CA GLY A 80 12.95 -10.43 -33.91
C GLY A 80 13.99 -9.89 -32.92
N GLU A 81 15.24 -9.72 -33.36
CA GLU A 81 16.31 -9.09 -32.59
C GLU A 81 15.91 -7.65 -32.22
N LEU A 82 15.48 -6.85 -33.20
CA LEU A 82 15.04 -5.47 -32.98
C LEU A 82 13.85 -5.38 -32.00
N GLU A 83 12.88 -6.30 -32.10
CA GLU A 83 11.74 -6.34 -31.17
C GLU A 83 12.20 -6.66 -29.74
N VAL A 84 13.12 -7.61 -29.56
CA VAL A 84 13.66 -7.95 -28.23
C VAL A 84 14.44 -6.77 -27.65
N GLU A 85 15.27 -6.11 -28.45
CA GLU A 85 16.05 -4.95 -28.03
C GLU A 85 15.14 -3.79 -27.59
N GLU A 86 14.09 -3.48 -28.37
CA GLU A 86 13.08 -2.49 -28.01
C GLU A 86 12.45 -2.82 -26.65
N ARG A 87 12.00 -4.06 -26.45
CA ARG A 87 11.37 -4.49 -25.19
C ARG A 87 12.34 -4.47 -24.02
N MET A 88 13.62 -4.76 -24.24
CA MET A 88 14.65 -4.66 -23.19
C MET A 88 14.86 -3.20 -22.75
N LEU A 89 14.86 -2.26 -23.70
CA LEU A 89 14.94 -0.83 -23.38
C LEU A 89 13.74 -0.37 -22.55
N GLU A 90 12.53 -0.83 -22.91
CA GLU A 90 11.33 -0.55 -22.12
C GLU A 90 11.40 -1.14 -20.70
N ALA A 91 11.83 -2.40 -20.57
CA ALA A 91 11.96 -3.06 -19.27
C ALA A 91 12.99 -2.35 -18.36
N ARG A 92 14.15 -1.96 -18.91
CA ARG A 92 15.17 -1.18 -18.17
C ARG A 92 14.68 0.21 -17.77
N LYS A 93 13.87 0.86 -18.62
CA LYS A 93 13.20 2.10 -18.26
C LYS A 93 12.25 1.90 -17.07
N ILE A 94 11.44 0.85 -17.07
CA ILE A 94 10.54 0.53 -15.93
C ILE A 94 11.36 0.26 -14.66
N GLU A 95 12.45 -0.50 -14.78
CA GLU A 95 13.38 -0.77 -13.68
C GLU A 95 13.91 0.52 -13.04
N SER A 96 14.47 1.42 -13.86
CA SER A 96 15.00 2.71 -13.37
C SER A 96 13.93 3.59 -12.71
N LEU A 97 12.69 3.61 -13.23
CA LEU A 97 11.59 4.36 -12.64
C LEU A 97 11.12 3.76 -11.31
N ALA A 98 11.09 2.42 -11.20
CA ALA A 98 10.74 1.74 -9.97
C ALA A 98 11.80 1.98 -8.88
N LEU A 99 13.09 1.96 -9.24
CA LEU A 99 14.19 2.30 -8.35
C LEU A 99 14.11 3.77 -7.88
N ALA A 100 13.85 4.69 -8.81
CA ALA A 100 13.67 6.11 -8.48
C ALA A 100 12.46 6.34 -7.55
N ALA A 101 11.37 5.57 -7.72
CA ALA A 101 10.23 5.61 -6.82
C ALA A 101 10.59 5.12 -5.41
N LEU A 102 11.39 4.05 -5.28
CA LEU A 102 11.90 3.58 -3.99
C LEU A 102 12.77 4.65 -3.32
N TRP A 103 13.67 5.30 -4.06
CA TRP A 103 14.46 6.42 -3.54
C TRP A 103 13.59 7.57 -3.07
N ALA A 104 12.55 7.94 -3.84
CA ALA A 104 11.63 9.01 -3.47
C ALA A 104 10.83 8.68 -2.19
N ILE A 105 10.52 7.40 -1.94
CA ILE A 105 9.83 6.97 -0.72
C ILE A 105 10.80 6.89 0.48
N ALA A 106 12.02 6.40 0.26
CA ALA A 106 13.03 6.24 1.30
C ALA A 106 13.66 7.57 1.75
N GLY A 107 13.71 8.57 0.87
CA GLY A 107 14.30 9.88 1.17
C GLY A 107 15.77 9.76 1.58
N GLU A 108 16.14 10.39 2.69
CA GLU A 108 17.52 10.39 3.21
C GLU A 108 18.03 9.00 3.63
N ALA A 109 17.14 8.01 3.78
CA ALA A 109 17.53 6.64 4.12
C ALA A 109 18.13 5.86 2.93
N ALA A 110 17.93 6.33 1.68
CA ALA A 110 18.51 5.72 0.48
C ALA A 110 19.80 6.47 0.07
N PRO A 111 20.99 5.91 0.31
CA PRO A 111 22.24 6.52 -0.14
C PRO A 111 22.37 6.53 -1.67
N PRO A 112 23.28 7.33 -2.25
CA PRO A 112 23.60 7.27 -3.67
C PRO A 112 24.01 5.84 -4.07
N GLY A 113 23.38 5.30 -5.11
CA GLY A 113 23.60 3.92 -5.55
C GLY A 113 22.81 2.87 -4.75
N PHE A 114 21.81 3.27 -3.96
CA PHE A 114 20.90 2.33 -3.30
C PHE A 114 20.24 1.39 -4.31
N ASP A 115 20.33 0.10 -4.02
CA ASP A 115 19.66 -0.99 -4.71
C ASP A 115 19.18 -2.01 -3.67
N ILE A 116 18.28 -2.90 -4.10
CA ILE A 116 17.77 -4.01 -3.30
C ILE A 116 18.71 -5.23 -3.41
N ASP A 117 18.84 -5.99 -2.32
CA ASP A 117 19.67 -7.19 -2.29
C ASP A 117 19.00 -8.36 -3.05
N GLU A 118 17.67 -8.39 -3.06
CA GLU A 118 16.90 -9.41 -3.74
C GLU A 118 17.00 -9.31 -5.26
N LYS A 119 17.26 -10.46 -5.86
CA LYS A 119 17.45 -10.59 -7.31
C LYS A 119 16.29 -11.28 -8.02
N GLN A 120 15.42 -11.95 -7.25
CA GLN A 120 14.37 -12.79 -7.80
C GLN A 120 13.01 -12.44 -7.22
N LEU A 121 12.00 -12.47 -8.08
CA LEU A 121 10.62 -12.27 -7.67
C LEU A 121 10.00 -13.61 -7.24
N ILE A 122 9.85 -13.80 -5.93
CA ILE A 122 9.25 -15.00 -5.34
C ILE A 122 7.94 -14.69 -4.61
N PRO A 123 6.99 -15.63 -4.54
CA PRO A 123 5.75 -15.43 -3.80
C PRO A 123 6.02 -15.36 -2.30
N ASP A 124 5.42 -14.37 -1.65
CA ASP A 124 5.45 -14.21 -0.21
C ASP A 124 4.51 -15.22 0.48
N GLN A 125 4.71 -15.46 1.78
CA GLN A 125 3.90 -16.40 2.54
C GLN A 125 3.18 -15.70 3.69
N VAL A 126 1.94 -16.15 3.95
CA VAL A 126 1.16 -15.71 5.10
C VAL A 126 1.71 -16.35 6.37
N LEU A 127 2.05 -15.53 7.36
CA LEU A 127 2.48 -15.99 8.68
C LEU A 127 1.43 -16.89 9.33
N GLY A 128 1.80 -18.14 9.60
CA GLY A 128 0.89 -19.12 10.20
C GLY A 128 -0.20 -19.65 9.27
N GLY A 129 -0.09 -19.41 7.96
CA GLY A 129 -1.02 -19.89 6.95
C GLY A 129 -2.28 -19.03 6.80
N MET A 130 -2.97 -19.22 5.66
CA MET A 130 -4.19 -18.50 5.35
C MET A 130 -5.34 -18.92 6.27
N ARG A 131 -6.01 -17.95 6.89
CA ARG A 131 -7.19 -18.17 7.73
C ARG A 131 -8.48 -17.92 6.95
N THR A 132 -9.63 -18.23 7.56
CA THR A 132 -10.94 -17.97 6.95
C THR A 132 -11.20 -16.48 6.75
N ILE A 133 -12.01 -16.13 5.75
CA ILE A 133 -12.43 -14.75 5.49
C ILE A 133 -13.07 -14.07 6.72
N ASP A 134 -13.87 -14.80 7.50
CA ASP A 134 -14.55 -14.25 8.67
C ASP A 134 -13.58 -13.85 9.78
N TYR A 135 -12.51 -14.64 10.00
CA TYR A 135 -11.41 -14.26 10.89
C TYR A 135 -10.80 -12.91 10.51
N TYR A 136 -10.58 -12.68 9.21
CA TYR A 136 -10.00 -11.42 8.72
C TYR A 136 -10.98 -10.24 8.85
N ARG A 137 -12.29 -10.47 8.63
CA ARG A 137 -13.33 -9.44 8.85
C ARG A 137 -13.42 -9.03 10.32
N GLU A 138 -13.44 -9.99 11.23
CA GLU A 138 -13.47 -9.73 12.67
C GLU A 138 -12.22 -8.99 13.14
N THR A 139 -11.05 -9.41 12.64
CA THR A 139 -9.78 -8.73 12.94
C THR A 139 -9.79 -7.32 12.40
N ALA A 140 -10.26 -7.09 11.17
CA ALA A 140 -10.38 -5.76 10.57
C ALA A 140 -11.29 -4.83 11.38
N ALA A 141 -12.45 -5.32 11.83
CA ALA A 141 -13.38 -4.54 12.64
C ALA A 141 -12.78 -4.12 13.99
N ARG A 142 -11.82 -4.89 14.53
CA ARG A 142 -11.14 -4.62 15.81
C ARG A 142 -9.89 -3.77 15.64
N GLU A 143 -9.03 -4.09 14.67
CA GLU A 143 -7.67 -3.55 14.60
C GLU A 143 -7.52 -2.33 13.71
N ARG A 144 -8.34 -2.21 12.65
CA ARG A 144 -8.19 -1.11 11.69
C ARG A 144 -8.31 0.26 12.36
N PRO A 145 -7.39 1.19 12.04
CA PRO A 145 -7.50 2.57 12.50
C PRO A 145 -8.84 3.21 12.13
N GLU A 146 -9.37 2.95 10.93
CA GLU A 146 -10.64 3.51 10.48
C GLU A 146 -11.84 3.03 11.32
N ALA A 147 -11.84 1.75 11.71
CA ALA A 147 -12.88 1.18 12.58
C ALA A 147 -12.81 1.77 14.00
N LYS A 148 -11.59 1.94 14.53
CA LYS A 148 -11.33 2.62 15.81
C LYS A 148 -11.77 4.09 15.76
N LEU A 149 -11.51 4.79 14.66
CA LEU A 149 -11.94 6.18 14.43
C LEU A 149 -13.46 6.31 14.36
N ALA A 150 -14.14 5.43 13.64
CA ALA A 150 -15.60 5.42 13.55
C ALA A 150 -16.25 5.18 14.92
N SER A 151 -15.65 4.29 15.73
CA SER A 151 -16.12 4.03 17.10
C SER A 151 -15.86 5.23 18.02
N GLY A 152 -14.68 5.86 17.94
CA GLY A 152 -14.36 7.08 18.69
C GLY A 152 -15.25 8.28 18.34
N ALA A 153 -15.69 8.39 17.08
CA ALA A 153 -16.62 9.44 16.65
C ALA A 153 -17.99 9.33 17.34
N ILE A 154 -18.47 8.11 17.61
CA ILE A 154 -19.72 7.89 18.36
C ILE A 154 -19.54 8.34 19.82
N GLU A 155 -18.43 7.98 20.46
CA GLU A 155 -18.16 8.40 21.84
C GLU A 155 -18.07 9.92 21.96
N ALA A 156 -17.48 10.60 20.98
CA ALA A 156 -17.49 12.05 20.91
C ALA A 156 -18.92 12.61 20.81
N ARG A 157 -19.80 12.02 19.99
CA ARG A 157 -21.21 12.45 19.88
C ARG A 157 -22.02 12.14 21.14
N LYS A 158 -21.74 11.03 21.83
CA LYS A 158 -22.32 10.74 23.14
C LYS A 158 -21.92 11.79 24.18
N ALA A 159 -20.66 12.21 24.20
CA ALA A 159 -20.19 13.27 25.08
C ALA A 159 -20.89 14.61 24.76
N MET A 160 -21.05 14.95 23.47
CA MET A 160 -21.80 16.14 23.06
C MET A 160 -23.28 16.07 23.45
N GLU A 161 -23.92 14.89 23.35
CA GLU A 161 -25.28 14.71 23.86
C GLU A 161 -25.37 14.92 25.37
N ARG A 162 -24.39 14.42 26.14
CA ARG A 162 -24.31 14.65 27.60
C ARG A 162 -24.12 16.13 27.91
N LEU A 163 -23.28 16.83 27.17
CA LEU A 163 -23.09 18.28 27.32
C LEU A 163 -24.39 19.04 27.04
N ALA A 164 -25.09 18.72 25.96
CA ALA A 164 -26.39 19.33 25.64
C ALA A 164 -27.46 19.03 26.70
N ARG A 165 -27.35 17.90 27.41
CA ARG A 165 -28.21 17.57 28.55
C ARG A 165 -27.80 18.34 29.82
N ALA A 166 -26.51 18.57 30.02
CA ALA A 166 -26.00 19.35 31.15
C ALA A 166 -26.40 20.82 31.05
N SER A 167 -26.65 21.35 29.84
CA SER A 167 -27.16 22.72 29.64
C SER A 167 -28.51 23.01 30.31
N PHE A 168 -29.23 22.01 30.82
CA PHE A 168 -30.44 22.20 31.62
C PHE A 168 -30.16 22.39 33.12
N LEU A 169 -28.93 22.14 33.56
CA LEU A 169 -28.49 22.27 34.95
C LEU A 169 -27.80 23.62 35.15
N PRO A 170 -27.83 24.19 36.37
CA PRO A 170 -27.06 25.37 36.70
C PRO A 170 -25.56 25.05 36.79
N ASP A 171 -24.72 26.00 36.37
CA ASP A 171 -23.28 25.97 36.63
C ASP A 171 -23.01 26.47 38.05
N ILE A 172 -22.25 25.70 38.83
CA ILE A 172 -21.89 26.03 40.21
C ILE A 172 -20.38 26.21 40.29
N GLY A 173 -19.94 27.37 40.74
CA GLY A 173 -18.53 27.72 40.87
C GLY A 173 -18.16 28.12 42.30
N LEU A 174 -16.94 27.77 42.72
CA LEU A 174 -16.31 28.28 43.93
C LEU A 174 -15.15 29.19 43.53
N LEU A 175 -15.25 30.46 43.87
CA LEU A 175 -14.17 31.42 43.72
C LEU A 175 -13.44 31.55 45.05
N VAL A 176 -12.13 31.32 45.05
CA VAL A 176 -11.27 31.58 46.21
C VAL A 176 -10.24 32.63 45.80
N THR A 177 -10.23 33.76 46.49
CA THR A 177 -9.23 34.81 46.29
C THR A 177 -8.39 34.94 47.56
N ALA A 178 -7.08 34.95 47.40
CA ALA A 178 -6.14 35.27 48.47
C ALA A 178 -5.39 36.53 48.05
N GLY A 179 -5.29 37.49 48.97
CA GLY A 179 -4.62 38.75 48.70
C GLY A 179 -3.79 39.17 49.88
N TYR A 180 -2.60 39.69 49.58
CA TYR A 180 -1.72 40.36 50.50
C TYR A 180 -1.27 41.66 49.84
N ALA A 181 -1.55 42.79 50.47
CA ALA A 181 -1.05 44.09 50.03
C ALA A 181 -0.39 44.79 51.22
N TYR A 182 0.70 45.49 50.93
CA TYR A 182 1.42 46.30 51.88
C TYR A 182 1.86 47.61 51.21
N SER A 183 1.64 48.74 51.88
CA SER A 183 2.00 50.07 51.44
C SER A 183 2.71 50.82 52.57
N SER A 184 3.93 51.27 52.31
CA SER A 184 4.76 52.00 53.28
C SER A 184 4.40 53.48 53.43
N THR A 185 3.50 54.02 52.59
CA THR A 185 3.02 55.41 52.63
C THR A 185 1.67 55.57 53.33
N ALA A 186 1.02 54.47 53.73
CA ALA A 186 -0.21 54.52 54.52
C ALA A 186 0.11 54.81 55.99
N ASP A 187 -0.51 55.84 56.57
CA ASP A 187 -0.34 56.22 57.98
C ASP A 187 -1.22 55.33 58.88
N PRO A 188 -0.65 54.49 59.76
CA PRO A 188 -1.42 53.59 60.63
C PRO A 188 -2.36 54.32 61.61
N ALA A 189 -2.06 55.58 61.95
CA ALA A 189 -2.82 56.36 62.92
C ALA A 189 -4.20 56.81 62.40
N MET A 190 -4.41 56.81 61.08
CA MET A 190 -5.70 57.14 60.44
C MET A 190 -6.81 56.13 60.76
N SER A 191 -6.47 54.91 61.20
CA SER A 191 -7.44 53.87 61.58
C SER A 191 -8.36 54.26 62.74
N ALA A 192 -7.89 55.17 63.62
CA ALA A 192 -8.66 55.67 64.77
C ALA A 192 -9.79 56.65 64.38
N LEU A 193 -9.82 57.14 63.14
CA LEU A 193 -10.82 58.11 62.64
C LEU A 193 -11.90 57.44 61.77
N TYR A 194 -12.20 56.16 62.00
CA TYR A 194 -13.11 55.32 61.20
C TYR A 194 -12.67 55.10 59.73
N TYR A 195 -11.41 55.38 59.40
CA TYR A 195 -10.85 55.07 58.09
C TYR A 195 -10.33 53.62 58.07
N GLN A 196 -10.93 52.76 57.26
CA GLN A 196 -10.39 51.41 57.04
C GLN A 196 -9.15 51.51 56.13
N ASP A 197 -7.98 51.04 56.61
CA ASP A 197 -6.77 50.97 55.78
C ASP A 197 -6.99 49.98 54.64
N ARG A 198 -7.14 50.51 53.42
CA ARG A 198 -7.35 49.70 52.20
C ARG A 198 -6.03 49.31 51.53
N PHE A 199 -4.89 49.81 52.02
CA PHE A 199 -3.58 49.66 51.40
C PHE A 199 -2.75 48.53 52.02
N ASN A 200 -3.00 48.20 53.30
CA ASN A 200 -2.41 47.06 54.00
C ASN A 200 -3.48 46.02 54.33
N TYR A 201 -3.53 44.90 53.61
CA TYR A 201 -4.47 43.82 53.90
C TYR A 201 -3.86 42.44 53.67
N SER A 202 -4.32 41.46 54.44
CA SER A 202 -4.04 40.04 54.20
C SER A 202 -5.31 39.26 54.48
N GLY A 203 -5.74 38.41 53.55
CA GLY A 203 -6.98 37.68 53.72
C GLY A 203 -7.24 36.67 52.62
N ILE A 204 -8.14 35.72 52.94
CA ILE A 204 -8.65 34.73 52.01
C ILE A 204 -10.17 34.88 51.99
N THR A 205 -10.74 35.04 50.81
CA THR A 205 -12.18 35.14 50.57
C THR A 205 -12.61 33.97 49.71
N ALA A 206 -13.66 33.26 50.12
CA ALA A 206 -14.31 32.22 49.33
C ALA A 206 -15.74 32.63 49.02
N ALA A 207 -16.17 32.48 47.77
CA ALA A 207 -17.52 32.80 47.31
C ALA A 207 -18.07 31.66 46.44
N LEU A 208 -19.29 31.23 46.73
CA LEU A 208 -20.03 30.30 45.87
C LEU A 208 -20.93 31.09 44.92
N GLY A 209 -20.81 30.82 43.63
CA GLY A 209 -21.64 31.40 42.57
C GLY A 209 -22.44 30.34 41.85
N VAL A 210 -23.71 30.65 41.55
CA VAL A 210 -24.57 29.82 40.71
C VAL A 210 -24.97 30.64 39.49
N LEU A 211 -24.67 30.14 38.30
CA LEU A 211 -25.11 30.72 37.04
C LEU A 211 -26.10 29.76 36.38
N TRP A 212 -27.31 30.22 36.12
CA TRP A 212 -28.33 29.38 35.47
C TRP A 212 -28.94 30.10 34.27
N ASP A 213 -28.69 29.54 33.09
CA ASP A 213 -29.31 29.98 31.84
C ASP A 213 -30.60 29.18 31.60
N ILE A 214 -31.76 29.83 31.77
CA ILE A 214 -33.09 29.21 31.67
C ILE A 214 -33.65 29.38 30.25
N ASP A 215 -32.89 28.96 29.24
CA ASP A 215 -33.35 28.90 27.85
C ASP A 215 -33.81 27.48 27.48
N ILE A 216 -34.92 27.08 28.10
CA ILE A 216 -35.46 25.72 27.98
C ILE A 216 -35.80 25.39 26.51
N HIS A 217 -36.34 26.36 25.77
CA HIS A 217 -36.77 26.16 24.39
C HIS A 217 -35.58 25.80 23.49
N ASN A 218 -34.53 26.62 23.47
CA ASN A 218 -33.36 26.35 22.63
C ASN A 218 -32.57 25.12 23.09
N ASN A 219 -32.51 24.88 24.41
CA ASN A 219 -31.85 23.69 24.95
C ASN A 219 -32.53 22.38 24.52
N ILE A 220 -33.87 22.36 24.37
CA ILE A 220 -34.59 21.20 23.79
C ILE A 220 -34.15 20.94 22.34
N PHE A 221 -34.05 21.97 21.50
CA PHE A 221 -33.61 21.81 20.12
C PHE A 221 -32.14 21.39 20.02
N ARG A 222 -31.26 21.95 20.88
CA ARG A 222 -29.85 21.52 20.98
C ARG A 222 -29.74 20.05 21.35
N LEU A 223 -30.51 19.58 22.33
CA LEU A 223 -30.53 18.17 22.72
C LEU A 223 -31.07 17.26 21.60
N ARG A 224 -32.15 17.68 20.92
CA ARG A 224 -32.70 16.95 19.76
C ARG A 224 -31.67 16.83 18.64
N LYS A 225 -30.97 17.93 18.33
CA LYS A 225 -29.87 17.97 17.35
C LYS A 225 -28.74 17.03 17.74
N ALA A 226 -28.25 17.10 18.98
CA ALA A 226 -27.17 16.22 19.45
C ALA A 226 -27.56 14.73 19.38
N ARG A 227 -28.79 14.37 19.72
CA ARG A 227 -29.33 13.00 19.57
C ARG A 227 -29.42 12.55 18.11
N ALA A 228 -29.78 13.45 17.20
CA ALA A 228 -29.83 13.14 15.77
C ALA A 228 -28.41 12.96 15.21
N GLU A 229 -27.46 13.82 15.60
CA GLU A 229 -26.05 13.70 15.21
C GLU A 229 -25.40 12.41 15.75
N ARG A 230 -25.74 11.98 16.97
CA ARG A 230 -25.30 10.66 17.49
C ARG A 230 -25.83 9.51 16.64
N ARG A 231 -27.13 9.48 16.36
CA ARG A 231 -27.75 8.45 15.50
C ARG A 231 -27.14 8.44 14.10
N ALA A 232 -26.90 9.63 13.52
CA ALA A 232 -26.22 9.74 12.25
C ALA A 232 -24.78 9.19 12.30
N ALA A 233 -24.04 9.40 13.40
CA ALA A 233 -22.72 8.83 13.58
C ALA A 233 -22.75 7.29 13.75
N GLU A 234 -23.78 6.74 14.40
CA GLU A 234 -24.00 5.30 14.52
C GLU A 234 -24.21 4.64 13.15
N HIS A 235 -25.10 5.18 12.32
CA HIS A 235 -25.30 4.68 10.96
C HIS A 235 -24.06 4.86 10.07
N LYS A 236 -23.31 5.96 10.22
CA LYS A 236 -22.04 6.15 9.52
C LYS A 236 -21.00 5.09 9.91
N ARG A 237 -20.93 4.70 11.19
CA ARG A 237 -20.05 3.61 11.64
C ARG A 237 -20.48 2.27 11.04
N GLU A 238 -21.78 1.97 11.07
CA GLU A 238 -22.30 0.72 10.50
C GLU A 238 -21.98 0.62 9.00
N ALA A 239 -22.26 1.67 8.23
CA ALA A 239 -21.90 1.73 6.82
C ALA A 239 -20.38 1.63 6.60
N ALA A 240 -19.57 2.29 7.43
CA ALA A 240 -18.12 2.18 7.36
C ALA A 240 -17.66 0.74 7.60
N LEU A 241 -18.16 0.04 8.62
CA LEU A 241 -17.80 -1.36 8.89
C LEU A 241 -18.16 -2.30 7.75
N LEU A 242 -19.31 -2.09 7.09
CA LEU A 242 -19.69 -2.86 5.90
C LEU A 242 -18.71 -2.64 4.74
N LEU A 243 -18.30 -1.39 4.50
CA LEU A 243 -17.31 -1.07 3.46
C LEU A 243 -15.92 -1.65 3.79
N LEU A 244 -15.48 -1.57 5.05
CA LEU A 244 -14.22 -2.17 5.48
C LEU A 244 -14.25 -3.70 5.34
N GLY A 245 -15.39 -4.34 5.61
CA GLY A 245 -15.60 -5.77 5.37
C GLY A 245 -15.53 -6.14 3.89
N LEU A 246 -16.12 -5.33 3.01
CA LEU A 246 -16.03 -5.52 1.56
C LEU A 246 -14.58 -5.37 1.04
N GLU A 247 -13.80 -4.45 1.60
CA GLU A 247 -12.38 -4.31 1.26
C GLU A 247 -11.58 -5.57 1.64
N VAL A 248 -11.85 -6.15 2.80
CA VAL A 248 -11.25 -7.43 3.22
C VAL A 248 -11.65 -8.55 2.26
N ASP A 249 -12.93 -8.62 1.88
CA ASP A 249 -13.41 -9.66 0.96
C ASP A 249 -12.73 -9.58 -0.40
N LYS A 250 -12.60 -8.37 -0.92
CA LYS A 250 -11.92 -8.10 -2.18
C LYS A 250 -10.46 -8.54 -2.09
N ALA A 251 -9.72 -8.07 -1.09
CA ALA A 251 -8.30 -8.39 -0.92
C ALA A 251 -8.07 -9.90 -0.72
N TYR A 252 -8.93 -10.56 0.06
CA TYR A 252 -8.89 -12.01 0.26
C TYR A 252 -9.07 -12.77 -1.05
N ARG A 253 -10.09 -12.40 -1.84
CA ARG A 253 -10.38 -13.06 -3.11
C ARG A 253 -9.28 -12.81 -4.14
N GLU A 254 -8.77 -11.58 -4.22
CA GLU A 254 -7.64 -11.22 -5.08
C GLU A 254 -6.40 -12.06 -4.75
N LEU A 255 -6.09 -12.26 -3.46
CA LEU A 255 -4.99 -13.11 -3.04
C LEU A 255 -5.19 -14.58 -3.49
N THR A 256 -6.34 -15.17 -3.15
CA THR A 256 -6.62 -16.57 -3.54
C THR A 256 -6.69 -16.79 -5.05
N GLN A 257 -7.10 -15.77 -5.81
CA GLN A 257 -7.07 -15.79 -7.27
C GLN A 257 -5.62 -15.74 -7.78
N ALA A 258 -4.79 -14.87 -7.21
CA ALA A 258 -3.39 -14.73 -7.59
C ALA A 258 -2.58 -16.01 -7.28
N GLU A 259 -2.84 -16.69 -6.15
CA GLU A 259 -2.26 -18.00 -5.83
C GLU A 259 -2.51 -19.02 -6.95
N ARG A 260 -3.75 -19.15 -7.40
CA ARG A 260 -4.11 -20.06 -8.52
C ARG A 260 -3.49 -19.61 -9.85
N ALA A 261 -3.40 -18.29 -10.07
CA ALA A 261 -2.79 -17.74 -11.28
C ALA A 261 -1.30 -18.08 -11.36
N ILE A 262 -0.57 -18.07 -10.24
CA ILE A 262 0.84 -18.47 -10.18
C ILE A 262 1.00 -19.92 -10.65
N GLU A 263 0.19 -20.85 -10.13
CA GLU A 263 0.25 -22.27 -10.50
C GLU A 263 -0.03 -22.48 -11.99
N LEU A 264 -1.09 -21.86 -12.51
CA LEU A 264 -1.49 -21.97 -13.91
C LEU A 264 -0.41 -21.43 -14.85
N THR A 265 0.08 -20.22 -14.58
CA THR A 265 1.09 -19.56 -15.41
C THR A 265 2.43 -20.25 -15.34
N ALA A 266 2.80 -20.84 -14.19
CA ALA A 266 4.01 -21.67 -14.07
C ALA A 266 3.96 -22.87 -15.01
N GLN A 267 2.84 -23.60 -15.02
CA GLN A 267 2.65 -24.76 -15.89
C GLN A 267 2.63 -24.37 -17.37
N ALA A 268 1.93 -23.28 -17.71
CA ALA A 268 1.86 -22.77 -19.06
C ALA A 268 3.24 -22.33 -19.58
N SER A 269 4.00 -21.59 -18.77
CA SER A 269 5.37 -21.17 -19.10
C SER A 269 6.29 -22.38 -19.31
N LYS A 270 6.22 -23.39 -18.43
CA LYS A 270 7.00 -24.62 -18.59
C LYS A 270 6.68 -25.36 -19.89
N LYS A 271 5.40 -25.52 -20.24
CA LYS A 271 4.97 -26.17 -21.49
C LYS A 271 5.38 -25.37 -22.73
N ALA A 272 5.25 -24.04 -22.68
CA ALA A 272 5.70 -23.17 -23.75
C ALA A 272 7.22 -23.27 -23.95
N ARG A 273 8.01 -23.37 -22.87
CA ARG A 273 9.46 -23.57 -22.99
C ARG A 273 9.81 -24.90 -23.65
N GLN A 274 9.10 -25.98 -23.29
CA GLN A 274 9.28 -27.29 -23.92
C GLN A 274 9.02 -27.23 -25.44
N LEU A 275 8.00 -26.48 -25.86
CA LEU A 275 7.71 -26.27 -27.27
C LEU A 275 8.85 -25.51 -27.98
N VAL A 276 9.40 -24.46 -27.35
CA VAL A 276 10.55 -23.73 -27.89
C VAL A 276 11.74 -24.67 -28.08
N VAL A 277 12.05 -25.51 -27.08
CA VAL A 277 13.15 -26.48 -27.17
C VAL A 277 12.91 -27.50 -28.30
N ASP A 278 11.70 -28.03 -28.44
CA ASP A 278 11.36 -28.99 -29.52
C ASP A 278 11.53 -28.36 -30.91
N LEU A 279 11.07 -27.13 -31.10
CA LEU A 279 11.20 -26.41 -32.37
C LEU A 279 12.64 -26.00 -32.65
N GLN A 280 13.41 -25.63 -31.61
CA GLN A 280 14.83 -25.33 -31.75
C GLN A 280 15.63 -26.57 -32.18
N VAL A 281 15.31 -27.76 -31.64
CA VAL A 281 15.93 -29.02 -32.06
C VAL A 281 15.55 -29.39 -33.50
N LYS A 282 14.32 -29.09 -33.93
CA LYS A 282 13.91 -29.29 -35.33
C LYS A 282 14.62 -28.35 -36.30
N GLU A 283 14.86 -27.12 -35.86
CA GLU A 283 15.62 -26.12 -36.61
C GLU A 283 17.06 -26.58 -36.87
N THR A 284 17.74 -27.13 -35.86
CA THR A 284 19.14 -27.58 -36.00
C THR A 284 19.33 -28.80 -36.92
N VAL A 285 18.27 -29.55 -37.20
CA VAL A 285 18.29 -30.71 -38.13
C VAL A 285 17.74 -30.37 -39.51
N GLY A 286 17.53 -29.08 -39.83
CA GLY A 286 17.11 -28.60 -41.14
C GLY A 286 15.63 -28.85 -41.49
N GLY A 287 14.82 -29.28 -40.53
CA GLY A 287 13.38 -29.53 -40.70
C GLY A 287 12.49 -28.53 -39.97
N GLY A 288 13.08 -27.46 -39.42
CA GLY A 288 12.39 -26.44 -38.64
C GLY A 288 11.71 -25.38 -39.50
N ASN A 289 10.82 -24.62 -38.87
CA ASN A 289 10.14 -23.49 -39.48
C ASN A 289 10.36 -22.28 -38.59
N MET A 290 11.14 -21.31 -39.07
CA MET A 290 11.51 -20.12 -38.30
C MET A 290 10.29 -19.35 -37.78
N ARG A 291 9.19 -19.32 -38.56
CA ARG A 291 7.94 -18.67 -38.13
C ARG A 291 7.28 -19.40 -36.96
N GLU A 292 7.36 -20.73 -36.92
CA GLU A 292 6.85 -21.51 -35.79
C GLU A 292 7.72 -21.31 -34.55
N LEU A 293 9.05 -21.33 -34.71
CA LEU A 293 9.99 -21.06 -33.62
C LEU A 293 9.76 -19.66 -33.03
N GLN A 294 9.67 -18.63 -33.86
CA GLN A 294 9.38 -17.26 -33.43
C GLN A 294 8.07 -17.19 -32.63
N ARG A 295 6.98 -17.78 -33.15
CA ARG A 295 5.68 -17.81 -32.45
C ARG A 295 5.74 -18.52 -31.10
N ALA A 296 6.44 -19.65 -31.04
CA ALA A 296 6.62 -20.39 -29.81
C ALA A 296 7.45 -19.60 -28.79
N LEU A 297 8.50 -18.92 -29.24
CA LEU A 297 9.35 -18.09 -28.39
C LEU A 297 8.57 -16.90 -27.81
N THR A 298 7.80 -16.17 -28.64
CA THR A 298 6.90 -15.11 -28.18
C THR A 298 5.90 -15.65 -27.15
N THR A 299 5.26 -16.79 -27.45
CA THR A 299 4.30 -17.42 -26.55
C THR A 299 4.93 -17.79 -25.20
N TRP A 300 6.15 -18.33 -25.22
CA TRP A 300 6.89 -18.65 -24.01
C TRP A 300 7.23 -17.39 -23.20
N ALA A 301 7.78 -16.36 -23.83
CA ALA A 301 8.12 -15.10 -23.18
C ALA A 301 6.88 -14.45 -22.53
N GLU A 302 5.74 -14.44 -23.23
CA GLU A 302 4.48 -13.94 -22.69
C GLU A 302 4.01 -14.75 -21.46
N TRP A 303 4.02 -16.08 -21.52
CA TRP A 303 3.61 -16.92 -20.39
C TRP A 303 4.57 -16.81 -19.22
N ARG A 304 5.87 -16.66 -19.49
CA ARG A 304 6.90 -16.45 -18.47
C ARG A 304 6.72 -15.07 -17.80
N PHE A 305 6.44 -14.03 -18.56
CA PHE A 305 6.09 -12.71 -18.02
C PHE A 305 4.82 -12.76 -17.18
N LYS A 306 3.75 -13.38 -17.70
CA LYS A 306 2.48 -13.58 -16.95
C LYS A 306 2.69 -14.32 -15.64
N HIS A 307 3.65 -15.24 -15.57
CA HIS A 307 3.99 -15.94 -14.33
C HIS A 307 4.57 -15.01 -13.27
N PHE A 308 5.60 -14.23 -13.61
CA PHE A 308 6.15 -13.26 -12.66
C PHE A 308 5.17 -12.13 -12.34
N GLN A 309 4.35 -11.72 -13.31
CA GLN A 309 3.26 -10.77 -13.06
C GLN A 309 2.25 -11.34 -12.04
N ALA A 310 1.91 -12.63 -12.12
CA ALA A 310 1.05 -13.29 -11.13
C ALA A 310 1.69 -13.33 -9.74
N ILE A 311 3.01 -13.54 -9.64
CA ILE A 311 3.76 -13.46 -8.37
C ILE A 311 3.73 -12.04 -7.81
N MET A 312 3.97 -11.02 -8.64
CA MET A 312 3.86 -9.61 -8.22
C MET A 312 2.45 -9.30 -7.70
N GLN A 313 1.42 -9.69 -8.45
CA GLN A 313 0.02 -9.47 -8.08
C GLN A 313 -0.34 -10.17 -6.77
N HIS A 314 0.17 -11.39 -6.56
CA HIS A 314 0.03 -12.11 -5.30
C HIS A 314 0.63 -11.34 -4.12
N ASN A 315 1.88 -10.88 -4.23
CA ASN A 315 2.55 -10.16 -3.15
C ASN A 315 1.85 -8.82 -2.85
N VAL A 316 1.40 -8.11 -3.88
CA VAL A 316 0.59 -6.89 -3.72
C VAL A 316 -0.77 -7.19 -3.10
N ALA A 317 -1.44 -8.27 -3.50
CA ALA A 317 -2.71 -8.68 -2.90
C ALA A 317 -2.56 -9.04 -1.42
N LEU A 318 -1.44 -9.67 -1.04
CA LEU A 318 -1.11 -9.99 0.33
C LEU A 318 -0.87 -8.71 1.17
N ALA A 319 -0.11 -7.75 0.63
CA ALA A 319 0.08 -6.45 1.27
C ALA A 319 -1.25 -5.67 1.39
N ASN A 320 -2.12 -5.75 0.38
CA ASN A 320 -3.46 -5.18 0.42
C ASN A 320 -4.33 -5.82 1.50
N LEU A 321 -4.26 -7.14 1.67
CA LEU A 321 -4.98 -7.84 2.74
C LEU A 321 -4.46 -7.45 4.11
N ALA A 322 -3.14 -7.37 4.30
CA ALA A 322 -2.54 -6.91 5.55
C ALA A 322 -3.01 -5.49 5.92
N ARG A 323 -3.04 -4.57 4.94
CA ARG A 323 -3.61 -3.23 5.10
C ARG A 323 -5.11 -3.27 5.43
N ALA A 324 -5.88 -4.08 4.71
CA ALA A 324 -7.32 -4.19 4.90
C ALA A 324 -7.71 -4.81 6.25
N VAL A 325 -6.84 -5.64 6.83
CA VAL A 325 -7.01 -6.23 8.17
C VAL A 325 -6.49 -5.30 9.28
N GLY A 326 -5.52 -4.44 8.96
CA GLY A 326 -4.88 -3.54 9.93
C GLY A 326 -3.78 -4.21 10.75
N THR A 327 -3.31 -5.39 10.32
CA THR A 327 -2.21 -6.13 10.95
C THR A 327 -1.25 -6.68 9.90
N PRO A 328 0.07 -6.69 10.14
CA PRO A 328 1.01 -7.34 9.23
C PRO A 328 0.71 -8.83 9.11
N LEU A 329 0.71 -9.36 7.88
CA LEU A 329 0.45 -10.78 7.58
C LEU A 329 1.66 -11.50 6.98
N VAL A 330 2.71 -10.75 6.63
CA VAL A 330 3.95 -11.27 6.05
C VAL A 330 5.04 -11.16 7.11
N ALA A 331 6.00 -12.10 7.11
CA ALA A 331 7.24 -11.91 7.85
C ALA A 331 7.96 -10.67 7.31
N GLU A 332 8.57 -9.87 8.19
CA GLU A 332 9.53 -8.86 7.74
C GLU A 332 10.68 -9.60 7.03
N ARG A 333 10.94 -9.22 5.78
CA ARG A 333 12.13 -9.64 5.03
C ARG A 333 13.16 -8.55 5.13
#